data_AF-A0A7S2N5X2-F1
#
_entry.id   AF-A0A7S2N5X2-F1
#
_cell.length_a   1.000
_cell.length_b   1.000
_cell.length_c   1.000
_cell.angle_alpha   90.00
_cell.angle_beta   90.00
_cell.angle_gamma   90.00
#
_symmetry.space_group_name_H-M   'P 1'
#
loop_
_entity.id
_entity.type
_entity.pdbx_description
1 polymer ?
#
loop_
_entity_poly.entity_id
_entity_poly.type
_entity_poly.pdbx_seq_one_letter_code
_entity_poly.pdbx_strand_id
1 'polypeptide(L)'
;MALLRRGSSRISESNFNARLQREQAKQGAVAVSLAWNDPSDLDLHAIVHLAAGGRVEINYRSKRNAGGFLDVDMHVHDHQVVAEPVEIIYWAKPPAGVYSIVAKLFKKRGSLASVPFKAMLKREHDETLSVEGEVGGPKSSVECFRFEVASDGSVTMGAVGAALPAPTAPAAMRAASKAVAKAKAKAVAKGRAAKAKAQARAAEAKAKAKATAKPVEDDSDSD
;
A
#
# COMPACT_ATOMS: atom_id res chain seq x y z
N MET A 1 27.32 -22.20 -11.75
CA MET A 1 27.88 -20.85 -11.46
C MET A 1 27.09 -20.23 -10.32
N ALA A 2 27.61 -20.29 -9.09
CA ALA A 2 26.96 -19.73 -7.90
C ALA A 2 27.53 -18.35 -7.60
N LEU A 3 26.79 -17.29 -7.89
CA LEU A 3 27.06 -15.98 -7.31
C LEU A 3 26.54 -15.99 -5.87
N LEU A 4 27.46 -15.93 -4.90
CA LEU A 4 27.12 -15.57 -3.52
C LEU A 4 26.53 -14.15 -3.54
N ARG A 5 25.20 -14.04 -3.55
CA ARG A 5 24.50 -12.78 -3.30
C ARG A 5 24.52 -12.52 -1.79
N ARG A 6 24.96 -11.33 -1.38
CA ARG A 6 24.65 -10.79 -0.04
C ARG A 6 23.14 -10.96 0.22
N GLY A 7 22.76 -11.43 1.41
CA GLY A 7 21.35 -11.64 1.77
C GLY A 7 20.81 -13.05 1.57
N SER A 8 21.66 -14.08 1.43
CA SER A 8 21.15 -15.46 1.42
C SER A 8 20.53 -15.83 2.77
N SER A 9 19.28 -16.32 2.73
CA SER A 9 18.54 -16.75 3.91
C SER A 9 19.16 -17.97 4.60
N ARG A 10 19.97 -18.74 3.85
CA ARG A 10 20.45 -20.09 4.20
C ARG A 10 19.32 -21.08 4.51
N ILE A 11 18.11 -20.83 3.99
CA ILE A 11 16.95 -21.71 4.14
C ILE A 11 16.78 -22.52 2.85
N SER A 12 17.11 -23.80 2.92
CA SER A 12 16.80 -24.74 1.82
C SER A 12 15.29 -24.95 1.71
N GLU A 13 14.80 -25.37 0.54
CA GLU A 13 13.37 -25.70 0.38
C GLU A 13 12.93 -26.84 1.30
N SER A 14 13.79 -27.84 1.51
CA SER A 14 13.51 -28.93 2.46
C SER A 14 13.33 -28.41 3.89
N ASN A 15 14.19 -27.50 4.34
CA ASN A 15 14.06 -26.89 5.67
C ASN A 15 12.79 -26.02 5.75
N PHE A 16 12.50 -25.24 4.71
CA PHE A 16 11.28 -24.44 4.63
C PHE A 16 10.03 -25.30 4.76
N ASN A 17 9.93 -26.37 3.97
CA ASN A 17 8.78 -27.28 3.97
C ASN A 17 8.67 -28.03 5.31
N ALA A 18 9.78 -28.39 5.95
CA ALA A 18 9.77 -29.00 7.28
C ALA A 18 9.16 -28.07 8.34
N ARG A 19 9.41 -26.75 8.25
CA ARG A 19 8.75 -25.78 9.15
C ARG A 19 7.25 -25.72 8.91
N LEU A 20 6.82 -25.62 7.65
CA LEU A 20 5.38 -25.63 7.31
C LEU A 20 4.69 -26.89 7.83
N GLN A 21 5.31 -28.06 7.70
CA GLN A 21 4.78 -29.31 8.23
C GLN A 21 4.74 -29.33 9.77
N ARG A 22 5.81 -28.86 10.42
CA ARG A 22 5.90 -28.75 11.89
C ARG A 22 4.76 -27.92 12.47
N GLU A 23 4.43 -26.82 11.80
CA GLU A 23 3.35 -25.91 12.19
C GLU A 23 1.97 -26.30 11.65
N GLN A 24 1.86 -27.45 10.96
CA GLN A 24 0.62 -27.95 10.36
C GLN A 24 -0.06 -26.90 9.45
N ALA A 25 0.77 -26.14 8.73
CA ALA A 25 0.37 -25.03 7.89
C ALA A 25 -0.62 -25.46 6.80
N LYS A 26 -1.79 -24.80 6.77
CA LYS A 26 -2.82 -25.06 5.78
C LYS A 26 -2.42 -24.58 4.38
N GLN A 27 -3.06 -25.17 3.39
CA GLN A 27 -2.82 -24.91 1.98
C GLN A 27 -4.15 -24.56 1.29
N GLY A 28 -4.06 -24.01 0.08
CA GLY A 28 -5.21 -23.73 -0.77
C GLY A 28 -4.78 -23.59 -2.23
N ALA A 29 -5.69 -23.10 -3.08
CA ALA A 29 -5.41 -22.82 -4.49
C ALA A 29 -4.22 -21.84 -4.65
N VAL A 30 -4.08 -20.90 -3.72
CA VAL A 30 -2.90 -20.03 -3.57
C VAL A 30 -2.45 -20.03 -2.11
N ALA A 31 -1.15 -20.20 -1.88
CA ALA A 31 -0.53 -20.06 -0.56
C ALA A 31 0.78 -19.31 -0.66
N VAL A 32 0.99 -18.35 0.24
CA VAL A 32 2.23 -17.57 0.35
C VAL A 32 2.78 -17.72 1.76
N SER A 33 4.08 -17.97 1.85
CA SER A 33 4.73 -18.24 3.13
C SER A 33 6.06 -17.53 3.25
N LEU A 34 6.46 -17.24 4.48
CA LEU A 34 7.66 -16.50 4.85
C LEU A 34 8.43 -17.29 5.90
N ALA A 35 9.75 -17.44 5.77
CA ALA A 35 10.61 -18.07 6.78
C ALA A 35 11.91 -17.29 6.96
N TRP A 36 12.42 -17.27 8.18
CA TRP A 36 13.66 -16.56 8.53
C TRP A 36 14.43 -17.28 9.65
N ASN A 37 15.67 -16.87 9.91
CA ASN A 37 16.58 -17.47 10.91
C ASN A 37 17.08 -16.42 11.91
N ASP A 38 16.17 -15.64 12.49
CA ASP A 38 16.47 -14.54 13.40
C ASP A 38 15.35 -14.41 14.45
N PRO A 39 15.65 -14.04 15.71
CA PRO A 39 14.63 -13.89 16.76
C PRO A 39 13.69 -12.69 16.54
N SER A 40 14.00 -11.81 15.57
CA SER A 40 13.14 -10.68 15.22
C SER A 40 11.78 -11.16 14.71
N ASP A 41 10.80 -10.28 14.85
CA ASP A 41 9.43 -10.46 14.44
C ASP A 41 9.26 -9.99 13.00
N LEU A 42 9.04 -10.94 12.09
CA LEU A 42 8.71 -10.62 10.70
C LEU A 42 7.25 -10.96 10.44
N ASP A 43 6.48 -10.00 9.96
CA ASP A 43 5.09 -10.19 9.57
C ASP A 43 5.01 -10.51 8.07
N LEU A 44 4.17 -11.48 7.73
CA LEU A 44 3.63 -11.69 6.40
C LEU A 44 2.35 -10.89 6.21
N HIS A 45 2.34 -10.03 5.21
CA HIS A 45 1.21 -9.15 4.93
C HIS A 45 0.78 -9.29 3.46
N ALA A 46 -0.50 -9.58 3.23
CA ALA A 46 -1.13 -9.51 1.91
C ALA A 46 -2.01 -8.25 1.78
N ILE A 47 -1.81 -7.49 0.72
CA ILE A 47 -2.68 -6.40 0.29
C ILE A 47 -3.41 -6.87 -0.97
N VAL A 48 -4.74 -6.85 -0.94
CA VAL A 48 -5.58 -7.33 -2.05
C VAL A 48 -6.46 -6.20 -2.56
N HIS A 49 -6.32 -5.91 -3.85
CA HIS A 49 -7.20 -5.00 -4.59
C HIS A 49 -8.19 -5.84 -5.39
N LEU A 50 -9.44 -5.88 -4.95
CA LEU A 50 -10.47 -6.72 -5.57
C LEU A 50 -10.88 -6.16 -6.93
N ALA A 51 -11.08 -7.03 -7.92
CA ALA A 51 -11.58 -6.63 -9.24
C ALA A 51 -12.98 -5.99 -9.16
N ALA A 52 -13.80 -6.44 -8.21
CA ALA A 52 -15.10 -5.84 -7.88
C ALA A 52 -15.01 -4.45 -7.22
N GLY A 53 -13.80 -3.98 -6.90
CA GLY A 53 -13.53 -2.76 -6.16
C GLY A 53 -13.27 -3.01 -4.68
N GLY A 54 -12.56 -2.07 -4.06
CA GLY A 54 -12.13 -2.16 -2.67
C GLY A 54 -10.69 -2.67 -2.52
N ARG A 55 -10.09 -2.32 -1.39
CA ARG A 55 -8.76 -2.75 -0.98
C ARG A 55 -8.86 -3.33 0.42
N VAL A 56 -8.34 -4.53 0.61
CA VAL A 56 -8.31 -5.19 1.91
C VAL A 56 -6.91 -5.67 2.25
N GLU A 57 -6.69 -5.95 3.52
CA GLU A 57 -5.42 -6.42 4.05
C GLU A 57 -5.62 -7.70 4.85
N ILE A 58 -4.64 -8.61 4.76
CA ILE A 58 -4.50 -9.77 5.63
C ILE A 58 -3.15 -9.66 6.33
N ASN A 59 -3.19 -9.53 7.66
CA ASN A 59 -2.04 -9.40 8.55
C ASN A 59 -2.47 -9.77 9.97
N TYR A 60 -1.57 -9.64 10.95
CA TYR A 60 -1.84 -9.92 12.38
C TYR A 60 -3.17 -9.33 12.90
N ARG A 61 -3.50 -8.08 12.53
CA ARG A 61 -4.71 -7.38 13.00
C ARG A 61 -5.99 -7.82 12.28
N SER A 62 -5.86 -8.32 11.06
CA SER A 62 -6.96 -8.72 10.19
C SER A 62 -6.65 -10.07 9.57
N LYS A 63 -6.65 -11.13 10.38
CA LYS A 63 -6.17 -12.46 9.95
C LYS A 63 -7.02 -13.07 8.84
N ARG A 64 -8.28 -12.66 8.67
CA ARG A 64 -9.20 -13.17 7.65
C ARG A 64 -9.77 -12.03 6.83
N ASN A 65 -9.53 -12.03 5.51
CA ASN A 65 -10.16 -11.09 4.60
C ASN A 65 -10.10 -11.62 3.15
N ALA A 66 -11.03 -11.19 2.28
CA ALA A 66 -11.07 -11.60 0.87
C ALA A 66 -10.86 -13.11 0.65
N GLY A 67 -11.48 -13.96 1.47
CA GLY A 67 -11.36 -15.42 1.39
C GLY A 67 -9.99 -16.01 1.80
N GLY A 68 -9.03 -15.16 2.19
CA GLY A 68 -7.72 -15.58 2.66
C GLY A 68 -7.63 -15.64 4.18
N PHE A 69 -6.64 -16.39 4.68
CA PHE A 69 -6.38 -16.54 6.10
C PHE A 69 -4.89 -16.57 6.41
N LEU A 70 -4.43 -15.71 7.33
CA LEU A 70 -3.15 -15.83 8.02
C LEU A 70 -3.28 -16.96 9.05
N ASP A 71 -2.72 -18.13 8.72
CA ASP A 71 -2.95 -19.39 9.44
C ASP A 71 -1.88 -19.64 10.49
N VAL A 72 -0.60 -19.52 10.11
CA VAL A 72 0.55 -19.55 11.02
C VAL A 72 1.16 -18.15 11.06
N ASP A 73 1.36 -17.66 12.28
CA ASP A 73 1.77 -16.30 12.63
C ASP A 73 2.70 -16.43 13.84
N MET A 74 3.98 -16.14 13.66
CA MET A 74 5.03 -16.53 14.59
C MET A 74 5.67 -15.32 15.25
N HIS A 75 6.28 -15.53 16.41
CA HIS A 75 6.93 -14.48 17.18
C HIS A 75 6.02 -13.36 17.72
N VAL A 76 4.69 -13.55 17.67
CA VAL A 76 3.66 -12.66 18.25
C VAL A 76 3.97 -12.25 19.70
N HIS A 77 4.51 -13.18 20.49
CA HIS A 77 4.85 -12.94 21.90
C HIS A 77 6.35 -13.14 22.16
N ASP A 78 6.94 -12.23 22.95
CA ASP A 78 8.38 -12.25 23.25
C ASP A 78 8.85 -13.51 24.00
N HIS A 79 7.95 -14.23 24.68
CA HIS A 79 8.27 -15.46 25.42
C HIS A 79 8.15 -16.73 24.56
N GLN A 80 7.83 -16.61 23.27
CA GLN A 80 7.60 -17.73 22.34
C GLN A 80 8.45 -17.61 21.07
N VAL A 81 9.69 -17.13 21.21
CA VAL A 81 10.63 -16.97 20.09
C VAL A 81 11.27 -18.34 19.76
N VAL A 82 11.27 -18.70 18.48
CA VAL A 82 11.83 -19.96 17.97
C VAL A 82 12.96 -19.70 16.98
N ALA A 83 13.85 -20.68 16.78
CA ALA A 83 15.01 -20.52 15.89
C ALA A 83 14.64 -20.55 14.39
N GLU A 84 13.58 -21.29 14.05
CA GLU A 84 13.18 -21.56 12.66
C GLU A 84 11.73 -21.15 12.40
N PRO A 85 11.40 -19.85 12.51
CA PRO A 85 10.05 -19.37 12.30
C PRO A 85 9.55 -19.51 10.86
N VAL A 86 8.22 -19.57 10.73
CA VAL A 86 7.49 -19.57 9.47
C VAL A 86 6.12 -18.92 9.63
N GLU A 87 5.66 -18.19 8.62
CA GLU A 87 4.30 -17.67 8.52
C GLU A 87 3.68 -18.05 7.18
N ILE A 88 2.34 -18.12 7.13
CA ILE A 88 1.61 -18.45 5.91
C ILE A 88 0.26 -17.76 5.83
N ILE A 89 -0.04 -17.21 4.66
CA ILE A 89 -1.39 -16.81 4.25
C ILE A 89 -1.82 -17.73 3.10
N TYR A 90 -3.02 -18.29 3.18
CA TYR A 90 -3.58 -19.10 2.09
C TYR A 90 -4.99 -18.67 1.71
N TRP A 91 -5.35 -18.97 0.45
CA TRP A 91 -6.70 -18.82 -0.09
C TRP A 91 -7.13 -20.16 -0.69
N ALA A 92 -8.22 -20.72 -0.17
CA ALA A 92 -8.84 -21.89 -0.80
C ALA A 92 -9.48 -21.51 -2.14
N LYS A 93 -10.10 -20.33 -2.22
CA LYS A 93 -10.70 -19.75 -3.42
C LYS A 93 -10.37 -18.26 -3.47
N PRO A 94 -9.23 -17.85 -4.05
CA PRO A 94 -8.85 -16.45 -4.09
C PRO A 94 -9.85 -15.66 -4.98
N PRO A 95 -10.42 -14.54 -4.51
CA PRO A 95 -11.23 -13.70 -5.36
C PRO A 95 -10.38 -13.03 -6.45
N ALA A 96 -11.02 -12.67 -7.57
CA ALA A 96 -10.36 -11.95 -8.64
C ALA A 96 -9.83 -10.59 -8.15
N GLY A 97 -8.60 -10.26 -8.52
CA GLY A 97 -7.94 -9.04 -8.08
C GLY A 97 -6.42 -9.11 -8.13
N VAL A 98 -5.79 -8.03 -7.67
CA VAL A 98 -4.33 -7.88 -7.61
C VAL A 98 -3.85 -8.04 -6.17
N TYR A 99 -2.84 -8.88 -6.01
CA TYR A 99 -2.27 -9.26 -4.73
C TYR A 99 -0.84 -8.75 -4.63
N SER A 100 -0.53 -8.12 -3.50
CA SER A 100 0.80 -7.66 -3.12
C SER A 100 1.18 -8.33 -1.80
N ILE A 101 2.26 -9.10 -1.81
CA ILE A 101 2.73 -9.87 -0.65
C ILE A 101 4.00 -9.23 -0.12
N VAL A 102 3.99 -8.87 1.15
CA VAL A 102 5.03 -8.06 1.78
C VAL A 102 5.55 -8.79 3.02
N ALA A 103 6.87 -8.93 3.11
CA ALA A 103 7.55 -9.24 4.35
C ALA A 103 7.88 -7.93 5.07
N LYS A 104 7.54 -7.83 6.35
CA LYS A 104 7.75 -6.61 7.14
C LYS A 104 8.44 -6.94 8.45
N LEU A 105 9.46 -6.17 8.82
CA LEU A 105 10.03 -6.19 10.16
C LEU A 105 9.10 -5.46 11.12
N PHE A 106 8.39 -6.19 11.98
CA PHE A 106 7.51 -5.62 13.00
C PHE A 106 8.28 -5.20 14.24
N LYS A 107 9.12 -6.10 14.76
CA LYS A 107 9.92 -5.87 15.97
C LYS A 107 11.31 -6.46 15.83
N LYS A 108 12.33 -5.62 15.95
CA LYS A 108 13.73 -6.08 15.94
C LYS A 108 14.07 -6.71 17.29
N ARG A 109 14.61 -7.94 17.26
CA ARG A 109 15.16 -8.62 18.45
C ARG A 109 16.60 -9.12 18.25
N GLY A 110 16.96 -9.48 17.02
CA GLY A 110 18.31 -9.98 16.69
C GLY A 110 19.35 -8.88 16.54
N SER A 111 20.63 -9.26 16.51
CA SER A 111 21.76 -8.35 16.35
C SER A 111 22.09 -7.99 14.89
N LEU A 112 21.54 -8.72 13.92
CA LEU A 112 21.78 -8.45 12.49
C LEU A 112 21.23 -7.08 12.08
N ALA A 113 21.95 -6.32 11.24
CA ALA A 113 21.45 -5.03 10.74
C ALA A 113 20.19 -5.17 9.88
N SER A 114 20.14 -6.22 9.05
CA SER A 114 19.00 -6.68 8.27
C SER A 114 18.75 -8.15 8.56
N VAL A 115 17.49 -8.58 8.50
CA VAL A 115 17.06 -9.96 8.71
C VAL A 115 16.83 -10.60 7.34
N PRO A 116 17.68 -11.55 6.92
CA PRO A 116 17.44 -12.32 5.71
C PRO A 116 16.24 -13.24 5.87
N PHE A 117 15.46 -13.40 4.81
CA PHE A 117 14.31 -14.27 4.77
C PHE A 117 14.20 -14.97 3.41
N LYS A 118 13.42 -16.04 3.39
CA LYS A 118 12.92 -16.67 2.16
C LYS A 118 11.41 -16.58 2.14
N ALA A 119 10.83 -16.30 0.98
CA ALA A 119 9.40 -16.36 0.75
C ALA A 119 9.08 -17.34 -0.38
N MET A 120 7.97 -18.05 -0.26
CA MET A 120 7.50 -19.03 -1.26
C MET A 120 6.06 -18.73 -1.64
N LEU A 121 5.74 -18.89 -2.92
CA LEU A 121 4.40 -18.80 -3.49
C LEU A 121 4.06 -20.13 -4.15
N LYS A 122 3.08 -20.84 -3.60
CA LYS A 122 2.53 -22.06 -4.15
C LYS A 122 1.18 -21.79 -4.80
N ARG A 123 0.97 -22.39 -5.97
CA ARG A 123 -0.28 -22.37 -6.73
C ARG A 123 -0.61 -23.82 -7.12
N GLU A 124 -1.89 -24.18 -7.15
CA GLU A 124 -2.32 -25.59 -7.24
C GLU A 124 -1.78 -26.35 -8.46
N HIS A 125 -1.60 -25.67 -9.60
CA HIS A 125 -1.19 -26.27 -10.87
C HIS A 125 0.17 -25.80 -11.38
N ASP A 126 0.94 -25.09 -10.56
CA ASP A 126 2.23 -24.54 -10.96
C ASP A 126 3.37 -25.01 -10.05
N GLU A 127 4.59 -24.87 -10.56
CA GLU A 127 5.78 -24.95 -9.73
C GLU A 127 5.78 -23.86 -8.66
N THR A 128 6.35 -24.22 -7.51
CA THR A 128 6.48 -23.28 -6.39
C THR A 128 7.55 -22.24 -6.72
N LEU A 129 7.18 -20.97 -6.65
CA LEU A 129 8.11 -19.86 -6.82
C LEU A 129 8.74 -19.52 -5.48
N SER A 130 10.01 -19.13 -5.48
CA SER A 130 10.69 -18.66 -4.28
C SER A 130 11.54 -17.42 -4.53
N VAL A 131 11.63 -16.57 -3.51
CA VAL A 131 12.50 -15.40 -3.49
C VAL A 131 13.21 -15.32 -2.15
N GLU A 132 14.43 -14.78 -2.16
CA GLU A 132 15.15 -14.40 -0.95
C GLU A 132 15.25 -12.88 -0.87
N GLY A 133 15.22 -12.35 0.34
CA GLY A 133 15.30 -10.92 0.59
C GLY A 133 15.77 -10.62 2.01
N GLU A 134 15.82 -9.34 2.36
CA GLU A 134 16.17 -8.89 3.70
C GLU A 134 15.36 -7.67 4.13
N VAL A 135 15.01 -7.58 5.41
CA VAL A 135 14.31 -6.42 6.01
C VAL A 135 15.07 -5.92 7.24
N GLY A 136 15.23 -4.60 7.36
CA GLY A 136 16.01 -3.95 8.41
C GLY A 136 16.80 -2.75 7.90
N GLY A 137 17.55 -2.10 8.79
CA GLY A 137 18.18 -0.82 8.49
C GLY A 137 17.16 0.22 7.99
N PRO A 138 17.34 0.81 6.79
CA PRO A 138 16.42 1.83 6.25
C PRO A 138 15.11 1.26 5.66
N LYS A 139 15.00 -0.06 5.47
CA LYS A 139 13.83 -0.70 4.83
C LYS A 139 13.15 -1.65 5.79
N SER A 140 12.04 -1.22 6.39
CA SER A 140 11.25 -2.06 7.30
C SER A 140 10.31 -3.03 6.58
N SER A 141 10.21 -2.99 5.24
CA SER A 141 9.38 -3.91 4.46
C SER A 141 9.89 -4.11 3.04
N VAL A 142 9.63 -5.29 2.47
CA VAL A 142 9.95 -5.66 1.08
C VAL A 142 8.75 -6.38 0.46
N GLU A 143 8.34 -6.00 -0.74
CA GLU A 143 7.36 -6.75 -1.54
C GLU A 143 8.05 -7.97 -2.16
N CYS A 144 7.61 -9.17 -1.77
CA CYS A 144 8.18 -10.44 -2.20
C CYS A 144 7.54 -10.95 -3.49
N PHE A 145 6.21 -10.83 -3.57
CA PHE A 145 5.44 -11.29 -4.71
C PHE A 145 4.36 -10.28 -5.06
N ARG A 146 4.03 -10.25 -6.34
CA ARG A 146 2.90 -9.51 -6.88
C ARG A 146 2.28 -10.34 -7.99
N PHE A 147 0.96 -10.53 -7.95
CA PHE A 147 0.26 -11.34 -8.94
C PHE A 147 -1.20 -10.90 -9.07
N GLU A 148 -1.82 -11.29 -10.18
CA GLU A 148 -3.23 -11.09 -10.46
C GLU A 148 -3.92 -12.44 -10.49
N VAL A 149 -5.12 -12.49 -9.90
CA VAL A 149 -6.04 -13.62 -9.99
C VAL A 149 -7.20 -13.19 -10.88
N ALA A 150 -7.42 -13.90 -11.98
CA ALA A 150 -8.55 -13.65 -12.88
C ALA A 150 -9.86 -14.22 -12.32
N SER A 151 -10.99 -13.92 -12.96
CA SER A 151 -12.31 -14.39 -12.53
C SER A 151 -12.50 -15.91 -12.59
N ASP A 152 -11.69 -16.60 -13.39
CA ASP A 152 -11.65 -18.06 -13.48
C ASP A 152 -10.67 -18.70 -12.46
N GLY A 153 -9.99 -17.89 -11.65
CA GLY A 153 -9.01 -18.34 -10.67
C GLY A 153 -7.59 -18.51 -11.22
N SER A 154 -7.36 -18.30 -12.52
CA SER A 154 -6.01 -18.35 -13.09
C SER A 154 -5.12 -17.24 -12.51
N VAL A 155 -3.85 -17.56 -12.26
CA VAL A 155 -2.89 -16.66 -11.61
C VAL A 155 -1.81 -16.21 -12.57
N THR A 156 -1.71 -14.91 -12.80
CA THR A 156 -0.64 -14.30 -13.61
C THR A 156 0.33 -13.54 -12.71
N MET A 157 1.62 -13.83 -12.83
CA MET A 157 2.66 -13.14 -12.06
C MET A 157 2.88 -11.72 -12.58
N GLY A 158 2.91 -10.75 -11.68
CA GLY A 158 3.31 -9.38 -11.97
C GLY A 158 4.84 -9.21 -11.90
N ALA A 159 5.36 -8.14 -12.51
CA ALA A 159 6.78 -7.81 -12.39
C ALA A 159 7.12 -7.43 -10.93
N VAL A 160 7.95 -8.24 -10.28
CA VAL A 160 8.48 -7.98 -8.93
C VAL A 160 9.30 -6.69 -8.94
N GLY A 161 8.95 -5.70 -8.12
CA GLY A 161 9.65 -4.42 -8.05
C GLY A 161 9.26 -3.38 -9.10
N ALA A 162 8.32 -3.69 -10.00
CA ALA A 162 7.63 -2.67 -10.79
C ALA A 162 6.32 -2.30 -10.08
N ALA A 163 6.06 -1.00 -9.93
CA ALA A 163 4.72 -0.57 -9.57
C ALA A 163 3.75 -1.10 -10.65
N LEU A 164 2.76 -1.91 -10.28
CA LEU A 164 1.65 -2.12 -11.19
C LEU A 164 1.02 -0.75 -11.48
N PRO A 165 0.59 -0.50 -12.74
CA PRO A 165 -0.17 0.70 -13.04
C PRO A 165 -1.32 0.78 -12.03
N ALA A 166 -1.51 1.96 -11.43
CA ALA A 166 -2.67 2.21 -10.58
C ALA A 166 -3.90 1.64 -11.29
N PRO A 167 -4.80 0.91 -10.59
CA PRO A 167 -5.95 0.28 -11.21
C PRO A 167 -6.61 1.31 -12.12
N THR A 168 -6.64 1.03 -13.42
CA THR A 168 -7.28 1.91 -14.39
C THR A 168 -8.74 1.93 -14.01
N ALA A 169 -9.13 3.01 -13.33
CA ALA A 169 -10.51 3.20 -12.91
C ALA A 169 -11.42 2.90 -14.11
N PRO A 170 -12.50 2.11 -13.94
CA PRO A 170 -13.41 1.79 -15.03
C PRO A 170 -13.82 3.07 -15.75
N ALA A 171 -13.96 3.03 -17.09
CA ALA A 171 -14.20 4.22 -17.90
C ALA A 171 -15.34 5.12 -17.37
N ALA A 172 -16.35 4.51 -16.74
CA ALA A 172 -17.45 5.18 -16.05
C ALA A 172 -16.99 6.11 -14.89
N MET A 173 -16.03 5.67 -14.08
CA MET A 173 -15.52 6.44 -12.94
C MET A 173 -14.58 7.57 -13.40
N ARG A 174 -13.90 7.40 -14.55
CA ARG A 174 -13.09 8.45 -15.20
C ARG A 174 -13.95 9.56 -15.80
N ALA A 175 -15.12 9.23 -16.34
CA ALA A 175 -16.09 10.20 -16.82
C ALA A 175 -16.70 11.01 -15.67
N ALA A 176 -17.07 10.33 -14.57
CA ALA A 176 -17.63 10.97 -13.39
C ALA A 176 -16.63 11.93 -12.70
N SER A 177 -15.37 11.52 -12.51
CA SER A 177 -14.35 12.37 -11.88
C SER A 177 -13.99 13.61 -12.72
N LYS A 178 -13.93 13.48 -14.05
CA LYS A 178 -13.75 14.63 -14.96
C LYS A 178 -14.94 15.59 -14.94
N ALA A 179 -16.17 15.06 -14.86
CA ALA A 179 -17.37 15.89 -14.76
C ALA A 179 -17.38 16.70 -13.44
N VAL A 180 -17.05 16.07 -12.31
CA VAL A 180 -16.96 16.73 -11.00
C VAL A 180 -15.84 17.79 -10.97
N ALA A 181 -14.66 17.49 -11.53
CA ALA A 181 -13.56 18.44 -11.62
C ALA A 181 -13.92 19.67 -12.47
N LYS A 182 -14.58 19.45 -13.62
CA LYS A 182 -15.05 20.53 -14.50
C LYS A 182 -16.13 21.38 -13.82
N ALA A 183 -17.03 20.78 -13.06
CA ALA A 183 -18.05 21.48 -12.28
C ALA A 183 -17.43 22.37 -11.18
N LYS A 184 -16.45 21.84 -10.44
CA LYS A 184 -15.71 22.61 -9.42
C LYS A 184 -14.93 23.77 -10.04
N ALA A 185 -14.22 23.55 -11.15
CA ALA A 185 -13.49 24.61 -11.84
C ALA A 185 -14.41 25.74 -12.33
N LYS A 186 -15.59 25.40 -12.88
CA LYS A 186 -16.58 26.37 -13.33
C LYS A 186 -17.17 27.18 -12.15
N ALA A 187 -17.42 26.53 -11.01
CA ALA A 187 -17.89 27.20 -9.79
C ALA A 187 -16.85 28.18 -9.23
N VAL A 188 -15.57 27.79 -9.21
CA VAL A 188 -14.46 28.66 -8.75
C VAL A 188 -14.28 29.87 -9.67
N ALA A 189 -14.33 29.66 -10.99
CA ALA A 189 -14.24 30.75 -11.96
C ALA A 189 -15.40 31.75 -11.80
N LYS A 190 -16.63 31.26 -11.62
CA LYS A 190 -17.81 32.10 -11.39
C LYS A 190 -17.69 32.91 -10.09
N GLY A 191 -17.17 32.29 -9.02
CA GLY A 191 -16.92 32.98 -7.75
C GLY A 191 -15.86 34.09 -7.85
N ARG A 192 -14.76 33.83 -8.57
CA ARG A 192 -13.71 34.84 -8.82
C ARG A 192 -14.22 36.03 -9.63
N ALA A 193 -15.01 35.78 -10.69
CA ALA A 193 -15.60 36.83 -11.49
C ALA A 193 -16.59 37.69 -10.70
N ALA A 194 -17.42 37.07 -9.85
CA ALA A 194 -18.34 37.81 -8.97
C ALA A 194 -17.59 38.70 -7.97
N LYS A 195 -16.51 38.21 -7.37
CA LYS A 195 -15.67 38.96 -6.44
C LYS A 195 -14.97 40.16 -7.11
N ALA A 196 -14.44 39.97 -8.31
CA ALA A 196 -13.80 41.05 -9.08
C ALA A 196 -14.80 42.17 -9.43
N LYS A 197 -16.02 41.81 -9.85
CA LYS A 197 -17.07 42.79 -10.17
C LYS A 197 -17.53 43.59 -8.94
N ALA A 198 -17.61 42.94 -7.78
CA ALA A 198 -17.93 43.62 -6.52
C ALA A 198 -16.83 44.60 -6.09
N GLN A 199 -15.55 44.20 -6.24
CA GLN A 199 -14.40 45.05 -5.92
C GLN A 199 -14.29 46.26 -6.84
N ALA A 200 -14.55 46.10 -8.14
CA ALA A 200 -14.57 47.22 -9.09
C ALA A 200 -15.66 48.25 -8.76
N ARG A 201 -16.88 47.79 -8.42
CA ARG A 201 -17.97 48.68 -7.99
C ARG A 201 -17.65 49.43 -6.69
N ALA A 202 -17.01 48.76 -5.74
CA ALA A 202 -16.59 49.39 -4.48
C ALA A 202 -15.49 50.44 -4.70
N ALA A 203 -14.55 50.19 -5.62
CA ALA A 203 -13.51 51.14 -5.98
C ALA A 203 -14.09 52.39 -6.68
N GLU A 204 -15.04 52.21 -7.59
CA GLU A 204 -15.71 53.32 -8.28
C GLU A 204 -16.52 54.19 -7.31
N ALA A 205 -17.23 53.57 -6.35
CA ALA A 205 -17.96 54.29 -5.31
C ALA A 205 -17.03 55.12 -4.40
N LYS A 206 -15.88 54.56 -4.01
CA LYS A 206 -14.87 55.29 -3.20
C LYS A 206 -14.23 56.45 -3.97
N ALA A 207 -13.97 56.28 -5.27
CA ALA A 207 -13.43 57.35 -6.11
C ALA A 207 -14.41 58.53 -6.24
N LYS A 208 -15.71 58.25 -6.44
CA LYS A 208 -16.76 59.28 -6.49
C LYS A 208 -16.92 60.04 -5.16
N ALA A 209 -16.83 59.33 -4.02
CA ALA A 209 -16.90 59.95 -2.70
C ALA A 209 -15.67 60.85 -2.38
N LYS A 210 -14.47 60.49 -2.87
CA LYS A 210 -13.27 61.31 -2.67
C LYS A 210 -13.27 62.57 -3.53
N ALA A 211 -13.89 62.55 -4.72
CA ALA A 211 -13.98 63.70 -5.61
C ALA A 211 -14.98 64.78 -5.13
N THR A 212 -15.88 64.45 -4.20
CA THR A 212 -16.88 65.38 -3.65
C THR A 212 -16.45 66.07 -2.35
N ALA A 213 -15.31 65.67 -1.77
CA ALA A 213 -14.73 66.37 -0.62
C ALA A 213 -13.81 67.50 -1.10
N LYS A 214 -14.33 68.73 -1.16
CA LYS A 214 -13.51 69.94 -1.34
C LYS A 214 -12.65 70.20 -0.08
N PRO A 215 -11.41 70.70 -0.22
CA PRO A 215 -10.66 71.25 0.92
C PRO A 215 -11.36 72.52 1.40
N VAL A 216 -11.54 72.66 2.71
CA VAL A 216 -11.88 73.95 3.33
C VAL A 216 -10.58 74.75 3.36
N GLU A 217 -10.50 75.79 2.52
CA GLU A 217 -9.44 76.80 2.62
C GLU A 217 -9.74 77.70 3.82
N ASP A 218 -8.71 77.88 4.64
CA ASP A 218 -8.68 78.65 5.87
C ASP A 218 -8.32 80.09 5.51
N ASP A 219 -9.31 80.98 5.48
CA ASP A 219 -9.12 82.43 5.34
C ASP A 219 -9.53 83.09 6.67
N SER A 220 -8.54 83.21 7.56
CA SER A 220 -8.59 84.06 8.73
C SER A 220 -7.93 85.39 8.41
N ASP A 221 -8.68 86.33 7.85
CA ASP A 221 -8.30 87.75 7.81
C ASP A 221 -8.82 88.45 9.07
N SER A 222 -7.91 89.13 9.77
CA SER A 222 -8.18 89.92 10.98
C SER A 222 -7.83 91.38 10.72
N ASP A 223 -8.77 92.24 11.14
CA ASP A 223 -8.78 93.71 11.28
C ASP A 223 -8.82 94.61 10.02
#